data_AF-A0A411YIP7-F1
#
_entry.id   AF-A0A411YIP7-F1
#
_cell.length_a   1.000
_cell.length_b   1.000
_cell.length_c   1.000
_cell.angle_alpha   90.00
_cell.angle_beta   90.00
_cell.angle_gamma   90.00
#
_symmetry.space_group_name_H-M   'P 1'
#
loop_
_entity.id
_entity.type
_entity.pdbx_description
1 polymer ?
#
loop_
_entity_poly.entity_id
_entity_poly.type
_entity_poly.pdbx_seq_one_letter_code
_entity_poly.pdbx_strand_id
1 'polypeptide(L)'
;MRGGDARRRGPLGGARLAHGAAEPRSDPQGRRRNGRGTLVLIVLSGRPGVGKTTVAQAVARELSAAGVPVGGFVTEEVRTGPEAAGSRGASPSRRGFAVEDLQSGQRATLADVSLPGPPRIGRYGVDVEAFERVALPALRRPAGGVLVVDEVGPMELESTAFRDRIARLADDPEPAVVTVPARTHPLLERLRAAGDEDAVTTETRDGLPASIVARLRRSLRDEEAA
;
A
#
# COMPACT_ATOMS: atom_id res chain seq x y z
N MET A 1 -74.11 -2.43 44.38
CA MET A 1 -74.25 -1.26 45.29
C MET A 1 -72.95 -1.17 46.08
N ARG A 2 -72.10 -0.14 46.08
CA ARG A 2 -72.08 1.30 45.72
C ARG A 2 -70.70 1.53 45.04
N GLY A 3 -70.48 2.27 43.96
CA GLY A 3 -70.65 3.69 43.60
C GLY A 3 -69.39 4.01 42.74
N GLY A 4 -69.42 4.56 41.52
CA GLY A 4 -69.91 5.90 41.10
C GLY A 4 -69.04 7.00 41.71
N ASP A 5 -68.48 8.01 41.04
CA ASP A 5 -68.39 8.51 39.66
C ASP A 5 -67.38 9.70 39.73
N ALA A 6 -67.12 10.36 38.60
CA ALA A 6 -66.70 11.77 38.45
C ALA A 6 -65.21 12.11 38.23
N ARG A 7 -64.82 12.00 36.95
CA ARG A 7 -64.20 13.04 36.08
C ARG A 7 -63.72 14.35 36.73
N ARG A 8 -62.46 14.74 36.44
CA ARG A 8 -62.08 16.14 36.09
C ARG A 8 -61.00 16.20 35.00
N ARG A 9 -61.09 17.27 34.20
CA ARG A 9 -60.43 17.59 32.92
C ARG A 9 -58.98 18.11 33.10
N GLY A 10 -58.18 18.02 32.02
CA GLY A 10 -56.74 18.38 31.92
C GLY A 10 -56.40 19.88 31.98
N PRO A 11 -55.17 20.27 31.55
CA PRO A 11 -55.06 20.78 30.18
C PRO A 11 -53.81 20.38 29.39
N LEU A 12 -53.87 20.79 28.12
CA LEU A 12 -53.06 20.62 26.93
C LEU A 12 -51.60 21.12 27.04
N GLY A 13 -50.69 20.51 26.25
CA GLY A 13 -49.49 21.21 25.78
C GLY A 13 -48.33 20.34 25.29
N GLY A 14 -48.05 20.39 23.99
CA GLY A 14 -46.65 20.42 23.51
C GLY A 14 -46.02 19.14 22.97
N ALA A 15 -46.17 18.93 21.67
CA ALA A 15 -45.14 18.54 20.70
C ALA A 15 -43.81 17.90 21.19
N ARG A 16 -43.45 16.75 20.62
CA ARG A 16 -42.49 16.64 19.51
C ARG A 16 -42.21 15.18 19.17
N LEU A 17 -42.28 14.88 17.88
CA LEU A 17 -41.76 13.67 17.25
C LEU A 17 -40.24 13.62 17.52
N ALA A 18 -39.80 12.72 18.40
CA ALA A 18 -38.39 12.39 18.49
C ALA A 18 -38.06 11.44 17.33
N HIS A 19 -37.39 11.98 16.31
CA HIS A 19 -36.53 11.19 15.43
C HIS A 19 -35.59 10.38 16.33
N GLY A 20 -35.76 9.06 16.35
CA GLY A 20 -34.74 8.15 16.85
C GLY A 20 -33.51 8.33 15.98
N ALA A 21 -32.53 9.08 16.48
CA ALA A 21 -31.20 9.11 15.92
C ALA A 21 -30.69 7.66 15.93
N ALA A 22 -30.44 7.14 14.73
CA ALA A 22 -29.84 5.83 14.55
C ALA A 22 -28.52 5.79 15.33
N GLU A 23 -28.41 4.85 16.25
CA GLU A 23 -27.14 4.57 16.91
C GLU A 23 -26.07 4.25 15.85
N PRO A 24 -24.83 4.72 16.04
CA PRO A 24 -23.76 4.41 15.11
C PRO A 24 -23.52 2.90 15.14
N ARG A 25 -23.73 2.28 13.97
CA ARG A 25 -23.45 0.86 13.72
C ARG A 25 -22.01 0.56 14.11
N SER A 26 -21.85 -0.35 15.06
CA SER A 26 -20.58 -0.95 15.44
C SER A 26 -19.86 -1.54 14.22
N ASP A 27 -18.62 -1.13 14.03
CA ASP A 27 -17.68 -1.65 13.03
C ASP A 27 -17.55 -3.20 13.19
N PRO A 28 -17.85 -3.99 12.14
CA PRO A 28 -17.83 -5.45 12.21
C PRO A 28 -16.42 -6.04 12.23
N GLN A 29 -15.37 -5.22 12.09
CA GLN A 29 -13.99 -5.67 12.17
C GLN A 29 -13.41 -5.21 13.50
N GLY A 30 -13.29 -6.12 14.47
CA GLY A 30 -12.75 -5.87 15.81
C GLY A 30 -11.28 -5.41 15.83
N ARG A 31 -11.00 -4.21 15.29
CA ARG A 31 -9.70 -3.55 15.41
C ARG A 31 -9.60 -3.03 16.83
N ARG A 32 -8.75 -3.68 17.64
CA ARG A 32 -8.30 -3.11 18.92
C ARG A 32 -7.57 -1.82 18.62
N ARG A 33 -8.28 -0.69 18.73
CA ARG A 33 -7.70 0.64 18.74
C ARG A 33 -6.98 0.83 20.08
N ASN A 34 -5.73 0.36 20.16
CA ASN A 34 -4.81 0.88 21.18
C ASN A 34 -4.49 2.33 20.78
N GLY A 35 -4.63 3.27 21.71
CA GLY A 35 -4.67 4.72 21.48
C GLY A 35 -3.39 5.41 20.97
N ARG A 36 -2.67 4.80 20.03
CA ARG A 36 -1.76 5.50 19.11
C ARG A 36 -2.54 5.79 17.84
N GLY A 37 -2.36 6.96 17.21
CA GLY A 37 -2.93 7.21 15.88
C GLY A 37 -2.61 6.03 14.96
N THR A 38 -3.59 5.53 14.21
CA THR A 38 -3.39 4.33 13.39
C THR A 38 -2.35 4.65 12.32
N LEU A 39 -1.14 4.08 12.48
CA LEU A 39 -0.13 4.09 11.42
C LEU A 39 -0.73 3.40 10.19
N VAL A 40 -0.69 4.08 9.04
CA VAL A 40 -1.37 3.62 7.83
C VAL A 40 -0.39 2.87 6.93
N LEU A 41 -0.59 1.56 6.82
CA LEU A 41 -0.06 0.73 5.74
C LEU A 41 -1.05 0.75 4.57
N ILE A 42 -0.59 1.14 3.38
CA ILE A 42 -1.40 1.18 2.15
C ILE A 42 -0.93 0.07 1.22
N VAL A 43 -1.88 -0.74 0.76
CA VAL A 43 -1.62 -1.85 -0.16
C VAL A 43 -2.20 -1.52 -1.53
N LEU A 44 -1.33 -1.31 -2.52
CA LEU A 44 -1.73 -1.08 -3.90
C LEU A 44 -1.84 -2.41 -4.64
N SER A 45 -3.05 -2.77 -5.05
CA SER A 45 -3.29 -3.96 -5.87
C SER A 45 -3.80 -3.60 -7.26
N GLY A 46 -3.78 -4.55 -8.19
CA GLY A 46 -4.26 -4.30 -9.55
C GLY A 46 -3.69 -5.27 -10.57
N ARG A 47 -4.26 -5.22 -11.77
CA ARG A 47 -3.81 -6.07 -12.89
C ARG A 47 -2.37 -5.71 -13.31
N PRO A 48 -1.57 -6.67 -13.80
CA PRO A 48 -0.25 -6.36 -14.36
C PRO A 48 -0.33 -5.25 -15.43
N GLY A 49 0.61 -4.30 -15.39
CA GLY A 49 0.68 -3.20 -16.36
C GLY A 49 -0.33 -2.06 -16.18
N VAL A 50 -1.19 -2.09 -15.14
CA VAL A 50 -2.20 -1.03 -14.92
C VAL A 50 -1.60 0.32 -14.48
N GLY A 51 -0.38 0.29 -13.92
CA GLY A 51 0.34 1.48 -13.44
C GLY A 51 0.64 1.52 -11.94
N LYS A 52 0.66 0.38 -11.23
CA LYS A 52 0.94 0.34 -9.77
C LYS A 52 2.29 1.01 -9.42
N THR A 53 3.35 0.63 -10.13
CA THR A 53 4.69 1.24 -10.04
C THR A 53 4.63 2.75 -10.24
N THR A 54 3.89 3.21 -11.26
CA THR A 54 3.72 4.64 -11.55
C THR A 54 3.04 5.37 -10.39
N VAL A 55 2.02 4.78 -9.78
CA VAL A 55 1.36 5.33 -8.58
C VAL A 55 2.32 5.38 -7.39
N ALA A 56 3.06 4.30 -7.11
CA ALA A 56 4.02 4.24 -6.02
C ALA A 56 5.15 5.29 -6.18
N GLN A 57 5.70 5.43 -7.39
CA GLN A 57 6.69 6.45 -7.73
C GLN A 57 6.14 7.88 -7.60
N ALA A 58 4.89 8.11 -8.01
CA ALA A 58 4.23 9.40 -7.85
C ALA A 58 4.05 9.76 -6.37
N VAL A 59 3.61 8.80 -5.54
CA VAL A 59 3.50 9.00 -4.09
C VAL A 59 4.86 9.32 -3.47
N ALA A 60 5.91 8.55 -3.79
CA ALA A 60 7.26 8.81 -3.29
C ALA A 60 7.73 10.24 -3.65
N ARG A 61 7.54 10.66 -4.91
CA ARG A 61 7.87 12.02 -5.36
C ARG A 61 7.09 13.11 -4.62
N GLU A 62 5.78 12.94 -4.47
CA GLU A 62 4.93 13.93 -3.81
C GLU A 62 5.23 14.05 -2.31
N LEU A 63 5.52 12.93 -1.64
CA LEU A 63 5.97 12.93 -0.24
C LEU A 63 7.30 13.66 -0.08
N SER A 64 8.29 13.33 -0.91
CA SER A 64 9.60 14.01 -0.90
C SER A 64 9.47 15.51 -1.19
N ALA A 65 8.63 15.90 -2.16
CA ALA A 65 8.36 17.31 -2.46
C ALA A 65 7.66 18.05 -1.30
N ALA A 66 6.90 17.32 -0.48
CA ALA A 66 6.29 17.84 0.74
C ALA A 66 7.22 17.80 1.96
N GLY A 67 8.49 17.43 1.80
CA GLY A 67 9.49 17.36 2.87
C GLY A 67 9.36 16.14 3.78
N VAL A 68 8.57 15.12 3.39
CA VAL A 68 8.46 13.86 4.14
C VAL A 68 9.59 12.93 3.72
N PRO A 69 10.41 12.40 4.64
CA PRO A 69 11.44 11.42 4.31
C PRO A 69 10.81 10.14 3.72
N VAL A 70 11.35 9.66 2.61
CA VAL A 70 10.90 8.42 1.96
C VAL A 70 12.05 7.42 1.95
N GLY A 71 11.79 6.23 2.48
CA GLY A 71 12.65 5.04 2.35
C GLY A 71 12.03 3.99 1.45
N GLY A 72 12.75 2.88 1.26
CA GLY A 72 12.31 1.76 0.45
C GLY A 72 12.83 1.83 -0.99
N PHE A 73 12.25 1.03 -1.87
CA PHE A 73 12.74 0.83 -3.23
C PHE A 73 11.59 0.74 -4.24
N VAL A 74 11.94 0.94 -5.50
CA VAL A 74 11.07 0.68 -6.64
C VAL A 74 11.72 -0.31 -7.60
N THR A 75 10.89 -1.01 -8.37
CA THR A 75 11.34 -1.93 -9.41
C THR A 75 11.08 -1.32 -10.79
N GLU A 76 12.08 -1.34 -11.65
CA GLU A 76 11.99 -0.86 -13.03
C GLU A 76 12.09 -2.01 -14.03
N GLU A 77 11.23 -1.99 -15.06
CA GLU A 77 11.36 -2.90 -16.19
C GLU A 77 12.53 -2.51 -17.08
N VAL A 78 13.49 -3.44 -17.26
CA VAL A 78 14.58 -3.29 -18.23
C VAL A 78 14.13 -3.86 -19.57
N ARG A 79 14.12 -3.06 -20.63
CA ARG A 79 13.70 -3.46 -21.98
C ARG A 79 14.87 -3.42 -22.97
N THR A 80 14.87 -4.31 -23.95
CA THR A 80 15.83 -4.30 -25.08
C THR A 80 15.21 -3.68 -26.32
N GLY A 81 15.93 -2.73 -26.92
CA GLY A 81 15.55 -2.05 -28.17
C GLY A 81 15.71 -0.54 -28.04
N PRO A 82 15.93 0.20 -29.13
CA PRO A 82 16.06 1.64 -29.04
C PRO A 82 14.68 2.26 -28.79
N GLU A 83 14.59 3.13 -27.78
CA GLU A 83 13.57 4.18 -27.75
C GLU A 83 13.74 5.18 -28.91
N ALA A 84 14.89 5.13 -29.60
CA ALA A 84 15.22 5.97 -30.74
C ALA A 84 14.84 5.32 -32.08
N ALA A 85 14.06 6.04 -32.88
CA ALA A 85 13.61 5.73 -34.23
C ALA A 85 12.50 4.68 -34.34
N GLY A 86 11.25 5.16 -34.18
CA GLY A 86 10.26 5.22 -35.28
C GLY A 86 9.85 3.94 -36.00
N SER A 87 10.35 2.76 -35.61
CA SER A 87 10.04 1.49 -36.25
C SER A 87 8.67 1.01 -35.78
N ARG A 88 7.68 1.25 -36.64
CA ARG A 88 6.32 0.74 -36.49
C ARG A 88 6.37 -0.79 -36.50
N GLY A 89 6.05 -1.42 -35.36
CA GLY A 89 5.55 -2.80 -35.37
C GLY A 89 5.95 -3.72 -34.22
N ALA A 90 7.02 -3.43 -33.45
CA ALA A 90 7.44 -4.31 -32.36
C ALA A 90 7.64 -3.55 -31.05
N SER A 91 6.88 -3.90 -30.01
CA SER A 91 7.12 -3.41 -28.65
C SER A 91 8.47 -3.97 -28.15
N PRO A 92 9.37 -3.14 -27.60
CA PRO A 92 10.66 -3.62 -27.11
C PRO A 92 10.44 -4.71 -26.04
N SER A 93 11.04 -5.88 -26.25
CA SER A 93 10.88 -7.03 -25.36
C SER A 93 11.47 -6.72 -23.98
N ARG A 94 10.73 -7.01 -22.91
CA ARG A 94 11.21 -6.87 -21.53
C ARG A 94 12.31 -7.88 -21.24
N ARG A 95 13.54 -7.39 -21.11
CA ARG A 95 14.76 -8.14 -20.83
C ARG A 95 14.88 -8.53 -19.36
N GLY A 96 14.45 -7.67 -18.44
CA GLY A 96 14.64 -7.92 -17.03
C GLY A 96 13.98 -6.88 -16.14
N PHE A 97 14.43 -6.85 -14.90
CA PHE A 97 13.97 -5.99 -13.83
C PHE A 97 15.16 -5.53 -13.00
N ALA A 98 15.16 -4.27 -12.59
CA ALA A 98 16.14 -3.71 -11.67
C ALA A 98 15.42 -3.17 -10.44
N VAL A 99 16.05 -3.29 -9.28
CA VAL A 99 15.64 -2.63 -8.04
C VAL A 99 16.46 -1.38 -7.84
N GLU A 100 15.83 -0.30 -7.38
CA GLU A 100 16.47 0.97 -7.06
C GLU A 100 16.02 1.49 -5.69
N ASP A 101 16.99 1.78 -4.81
CA ASP A 101 16.76 2.42 -3.52
C ASP A 101 16.37 3.90 -3.71
N LEU A 102 15.23 4.31 -3.14
CA LEU A 102 14.70 5.66 -3.24
C LEU A 102 15.54 6.72 -2.50
N GLN A 103 16.37 6.31 -1.53
CA GLN A 103 17.21 7.24 -0.77
C GLN A 103 18.59 7.43 -1.40
N SER A 104 19.27 6.33 -1.71
CA SER A 104 20.65 6.39 -2.22
C SER A 104 20.74 6.42 -3.74
N GLY A 105 19.68 6.05 -4.46
CA GLY A 105 19.70 5.80 -5.90
C GLY A 105 20.52 4.57 -6.30
N GLN A 106 20.98 3.76 -5.33
CA GLN A 106 21.69 2.53 -5.63
C GLN A 106 20.77 1.55 -6.36
N ARG A 107 21.31 0.93 -7.41
CA ARG A 107 20.57 0.07 -8.32
C ARG A 107 21.25 -1.28 -8.48
N ALA A 108 20.45 -2.34 -8.56
CA ALA A 108 20.91 -3.69 -8.84
C ALA A 108 19.94 -4.42 -9.79
N THR A 109 20.44 -5.41 -10.51
CA THR A 109 19.60 -6.32 -11.29
C THR A 109 18.84 -7.24 -10.33
N LEU A 110 17.52 -7.23 -10.40
CA LEU A 110 16.67 -8.18 -9.69
C LEU A 110 16.52 -9.48 -10.50
N ALA A 111 16.23 -9.35 -11.80
CA ALA A 111 16.07 -10.51 -12.67
C ALA A 111 16.38 -10.17 -14.13
N ASP A 112 16.97 -11.11 -14.87
CA ASP A 112 17.27 -10.95 -16.30
C ASP A 112 17.12 -12.30 -17.03
N VAL A 113 16.76 -12.26 -18.30
CA VAL A 113 16.70 -13.45 -19.17
C VAL A 113 18.06 -14.12 -19.36
N SER A 114 19.17 -13.37 -19.26
CA SER A 114 20.52 -13.90 -19.42
C SER A 114 21.05 -14.63 -18.19
N LEU A 115 20.39 -14.51 -17.04
CA LEU A 115 20.79 -15.21 -15.82
C LEU A 115 20.39 -16.69 -15.93
N PRO A 116 21.35 -17.64 -15.89
CA PRO A 116 21.05 -19.05 -16.14
C PRO A 116 20.55 -19.81 -14.89
N GLY A 117 20.97 -19.39 -13.69
CA GLY A 117 20.75 -20.13 -12.44
C GLY A 117 19.33 -20.02 -11.85
N PRO A 118 18.98 -20.93 -10.90
CA PRO A 118 17.84 -20.74 -10.03
C PRO A 118 18.11 -19.64 -8.97
N PRO A 119 17.05 -19.04 -8.38
CA PRO A 119 15.65 -19.29 -8.71
C PRO A 119 15.23 -18.63 -10.04
N ARG A 120 14.20 -19.19 -10.67
CA ARG A 120 13.67 -18.70 -11.95
C ARG A 120 12.17 -18.44 -11.87
N ILE A 121 11.74 -17.30 -12.39
CA ILE A 121 10.33 -16.94 -12.54
C ILE A 121 10.03 -16.80 -14.03
N GLY A 122 9.39 -17.82 -14.61
CA GLY A 122 9.21 -17.93 -16.06
C GLY A 122 10.55 -17.96 -16.77
N ARG A 123 10.77 -17.02 -17.70
CA ARG A 123 12.02 -16.93 -18.46
C ARG A 123 13.16 -16.20 -17.74
N TYR A 124 12.91 -15.58 -16.60
CA TYR A 124 13.90 -14.74 -15.91
C TYR A 124 14.62 -15.53 -14.82
N GLY A 125 15.95 -15.50 -14.81
CA GLY A 125 16.73 -15.87 -13.63
C GLY A 125 16.75 -14.70 -12.65
N VAL A 126 16.64 -14.99 -11.35
CA VAL A 126 16.58 -13.99 -10.29
C VAL A 126 17.92 -13.93 -9.57
N ASP A 127 18.49 -12.73 -9.44
CA ASP A 127 19.70 -12.49 -8.66
C ASP A 127 19.30 -12.03 -7.25
N VAL A 128 19.04 -13.01 -6.39
CA VAL A 128 18.57 -12.77 -5.02
C VAL A 128 19.60 -11.98 -4.22
N GLU A 129 20.89 -12.27 -4.39
CA GLU A 129 21.95 -11.58 -3.66
C GLU A 129 22.06 -10.12 -4.09
N ALA A 130 22.00 -9.84 -5.40
CA ALA A 130 22.01 -8.47 -5.90
C ALA A 130 20.79 -7.67 -5.46
N PHE A 131 19.61 -8.29 -5.46
CA PHE A 131 18.40 -7.70 -4.90
C PHE A 131 18.58 -7.39 -3.41
N GLU A 132 19.02 -8.35 -2.60
CA GLU A 132 19.16 -8.18 -1.15
C GLU A 132 20.11 -7.05 -0.76
N ARG A 133 21.22 -6.89 -1.49
CA ARG A 133 22.21 -5.80 -1.26
C ARG A 133 21.60 -4.41 -1.35
N VAL A 134 20.56 -4.21 -2.16
CA VAL A 134 19.90 -2.91 -2.34
C VAL A 134 18.60 -2.83 -1.55
N ALA A 135 17.75 -3.86 -1.66
CA ALA A 135 16.40 -3.84 -1.10
C ALA A 135 16.38 -3.91 0.43
N LEU A 136 17.22 -4.75 1.06
CA LEU A 136 17.15 -4.94 2.51
C LEU A 136 17.57 -3.69 3.30
N PRO A 137 18.67 -2.99 2.94
CA PRO A 137 19.00 -1.72 3.58
C PRO A 137 17.92 -0.65 3.37
N ALA A 138 17.32 -0.60 2.17
CA ALA A 138 16.29 0.38 1.82
C ALA A 138 15.00 0.21 2.66
N LEU A 139 14.72 -0.99 3.20
CA LEU A 139 13.55 -1.26 4.05
C LEU A 139 13.67 -0.69 5.47
N ARG A 140 14.67 0.14 5.77
CA ARG A 140 14.73 0.89 7.03
C ARG A 140 13.92 2.17 6.88
N ARG A 141 12.78 2.27 7.59
CA ARG A 141 11.95 3.48 7.55
C ARG A 141 12.74 4.66 8.12
N PRO A 142 12.88 5.78 7.38
CA PRO A 142 13.47 6.99 7.96
C PRO A 142 12.57 7.53 9.08
N ALA A 143 13.18 8.17 10.08
CA ALA A 143 12.43 8.77 11.20
C ALA A 143 11.42 9.81 10.68
N GLY A 144 10.17 9.73 11.14
CA GLY A 144 9.07 10.58 10.68
C GLY A 144 8.71 10.39 9.20
N GLY A 145 9.18 9.31 8.57
CA GLY A 145 9.02 9.08 7.14
C GLY A 145 8.15 7.87 6.81
N VAL A 146 8.09 7.57 5.52
CA VAL A 146 7.27 6.51 4.91
C VAL A 146 8.15 5.54 4.15
N LEU A 147 7.81 4.25 4.19
CA LEU A 147 8.39 3.25 3.26
C LEU A 147 7.58 3.17 1.97
N VAL A 148 8.25 3.10 0.83
CA VAL A 148 7.62 2.74 -0.45
C VAL A 148 8.29 1.47 -0.96
N VAL A 149 7.51 0.42 -1.20
CA VAL A 149 7.99 -0.89 -1.65
C VAL A 149 7.22 -1.29 -2.89
N ASP A 150 7.86 -1.21 -4.05
CA ASP A 150 7.30 -1.65 -5.32
C ASP A 150 8.22 -2.70 -5.94
N GLU A 151 7.90 -4.01 -6.01
CA GLU A 151 6.66 -4.72 -5.64
C GLU A 151 6.97 -5.87 -4.66
N VAL A 152 5.98 -6.34 -3.88
CA VAL A 152 6.07 -7.60 -3.12
C VAL A 152 5.60 -8.74 -4.03
N GLY A 153 6.46 -9.14 -4.97
CA GLY A 153 6.13 -10.05 -6.05
C GLY A 153 6.83 -11.42 -5.99
N PRO A 154 6.54 -12.31 -6.95
CA PRO A 154 7.20 -13.61 -7.02
C PRO A 154 8.73 -13.54 -7.00
N MET A 155 9.33 -12.53 -7.66
CA MET A 155 10.79 -12.44 -7.78
C MET A 155 11.43 -11.99 -6.47
N GLU A 156 10.85 -10.99 -5.82
CA GLU A 156 11.33 -10.44 -4.55
C GLU A 156 11.13 -11.43 -3.41
N LEU A 157 10.06 -12.23 -3.45
CA LEU A 157 9.78 -13.29 -2.48
C LEU A 157 10.70 -14.51 -2.59
N GLU A 158 11.59 -14.58 -3.59
CA GLU A 158 12.68 -15.57 -3.58
C GLU A 158 13.73 -15.25 -2.48
N SER A 159 13.80 -14.01 -2.01
CA SER A 159 14.59 -13.65 -0.82
C SER A 159 13.85 -14.01 0.46
N THR A 160 14.46 -14.88 1.28
CA THR A 160 13.91 -15.23 2.61
C THR A 160 14.01 -14.04 3.56
N ALA A 161 15.10 -13.27 3.52
CA ALA A 161 15.26 -12.10 4.37
C ALA A 161 14.21 -11.00 4.05
N PHE A 162 13.90 -10.80 2.77
CA PHE A 162 12.86 -9.90 2.34
C PHE A 162 11.48 -10.37 2.81
N ARG A 163 11.16 -11.65 2.64
CA ARG A 163 9.92 -12.26 3.15
C ARG A 163 9.73 -12.01 4.64
N ASP A 164 10.77 -12.23 5.44
CA ASP A 164 10.72 -12.04 6.88
C ASP A 164 10.52 -10.57 7.26
N ARG A 165 11.10 -9.64 6.50
CA ARG A 165 10.90 -8.21 6.69
C ARG A 165 9.48 -7.76 6.35
N ILE A 166 8.92 -8.26 5.27
CA ILE A 166 7.53 -7.99 4.86
C ILE A 166 6.53 -8.65 5.82
N ALA A 167 6.82 -9.83 6.35
CA ALA A 167 6.00 -10.47 7.37
C ALA A 167 5.92 -9.61 8.64
N ARG A 168 7.05 -9.06 9.09
CA ARG A 168 7.08 -8.10 10.21
C ARG A 168 6.27 -6.85 9.93
N LEU A 169 6.35 -6.31 8.71
CA LEU A 169 5.53 -5.16 8.30
C LEU A 169 4.02 -5.46 8.37
N ALA A 170 3.62 -6.69 8.06
CA ALA A 170 2.22 -7.10 8.19
C ALA A 170 1.79 -7.31 9.65
N ASP A 171 2.70 -7.76 10.52
CA ASP A 171 2.42 -8.02 11.94
C ASP A 171 2.43 -6.75 12.80
N ASP A 172 3.32 -5.81 12.47
CA ASP A 172 3.44 -4.50 13.13
C ASP A 172 3.53 -3.40 12.06
N PRO A 173 2.37 -2.91 11.57
CA PRO A 173 2.32 -1.93 10.50
C PRO A 173 2.98 -0.59 10.88
N GLU A 174 3.82 -0.10 9.98
CA GLU A 174 4.37 1.25 9.98
C GLU A 174 3.88 2.03 8.75
N PRO A 175 4.04 3.37 8.70
CA PRO A 175 3.66 4.16 7.53
C PRO A 175 4.37 3.66 6.27
N ALA A 176 3.61 3.04 5.37
CA ALA A 176 4.17 2.40 4.20
C ALA A 176 3.17 2.34 3.03
N VAL A 177 3.71 2.31 1.81
CA VAL A 177 2.99 1.96 0.59
C VAL A 177 3.66 0.74 0.00
N VAL A 178 2.91 -0.34 -0.16
CA VAL A 178 3.40 -1.57 -0.76
C VAL A 178 2.56 -1.91 -1.98
N THR A 179 3.19 -2.20 -3.11
CA THR A 179 2.46 -2.75 -4.26
C THR A 179 2.47 -4.28 -4.18
N VAL A 180 1.35 -4.90 -4.56
CA VAL A 180 1.18 -6.35 -4.57
C VAL A 180 0.58 -6.83 -5.89
N PRO A 181 0.96 -8.01 -6.39
CA PRO A 181 0.37 -8.56 -7.59
C PRO A 181 -1.06 -9.03 -7.32
N ALA A 182 -1.88 -9.05 -8.38
CA ALA A 182 -3.19 -9.71 -8.39
C ALA A 182 -3.02 -11.24 -8.39
N ARG A 183 -2.41 -11.78 -7.34
CA ARG A 183 -2.23 -13.22 -7.09
C ARG A 183 -2.49 -13.52 -5.62
N THR A 184 -2.90 -14.75 -5.36
CA THR A 184 -3.04 -15.28 -4.00
C THR A 184 -1.70 -15.76 -3.48
N HIS A 185 -1.32 -15.29 -2.30
CA HIS A 185 -0.15 -15.77 -1.56
C HIS A 185 -0.35 -15.41 -0.08
N PRO A 186 -0.07 -16.32 0.88
CA PRO A 186 -0.40 -16.10 2.30
C PRO A 186 0.15 -14.78 2.87
N LEU A 187 1.37 -14.40 2.50
CA LEU A 187 1.96 -13.13 2.94
C LEU A 187 1.27 -11.89 2.33
N LEU A 188 0.76 -11.99 1.10
CA LEU A 188 0.05 -10.88 0.45
C LEU A 188 -1.32 -10.68 1.08
N GLU A 189 -2.02 -11.77 1.43
CA GLU A 189 -3.29 -11.67 2.16
C GLU A 189 -3.09 -11.09 3.57
N ARG A 190 -1.98 -11.43 4.24
CA ARG A 190 -1.61 -10.80 5.52
C ARG A 190 -1.39 -9.30 5.37
N LEU A 191 -0.68 -8.85 4.33
CA LEU A 191 -0.52 -7.41 4.05
C LEU A 191 -1.86 -6.72 3.81
N ARG A 192 -2.72 -7.30 2.96
CA ARG A 192 -4.07 -6.76 2.68
C ARG A 192 -4.93 -6.68 3.94
N ALA A 193 -4.84 -7.66 4.82
CA ALA A 193 -5.58 -7.68 6.08
C ALA A 193 -5.05 -6.64 7.08
N ALA A 194 -3.75 -6.38 7.07
CA ALA A 194 -3.09 -5.42 7.96
C ALA A 194 -3.25 -3.96 7.52
N GLY A 195 -3.29 -3.70 6.21
CA GLY A 195 -3.36 -2.36 5.62
C GLY A 195 -4.72 -1.98 5.01
N ASP A 196 -4.77 -0.77 4.47
CA ASP A 196 -5.86 -0.29 3.62
C ASP A 196 -5.54 -0.61 2.15
N GLU A 197 -6.34 -1.47 1.52
CA GLU A 197 -6.14 -1.84 0.12
C GLU A 197 -6.80 -0.83 -0.83
N ASP A 198 -6.00 -0.26 -1.74
CA ASP A 198 -6.50 0.54 -2.86
C ASP A 198 -6.28 -0.23 -4.19
N ALA A 199 -7.37 -0.47 -4.91
CA ALA A 199 -7.31 -1.08 -6.23
C ALA A 199 -6.92 -0.04 -7.29
N VAL A 200 -5.78 -0.25 -7.93
CA VAL A 200 -5.31 0.54 -9.08
C VAL A 200 -5.99 0.05 -10.35
N THR A 201 -6.77 0.94 -10.96
CA THR A 201 -7.44 0.74 -12.25
C THR A 201 -7.12 1.91 -13.18
N THR A 202 -7.57 1.82 -14.44
CA THR A 202 -7.47 2.92 -15.41
C THR A 202 -8.18 4.19 -14.93
N GLU A 203 -9.23 4.04 -14.13
CA GLU A 203 -10.05 5.13 -13.61
C GLU A 203 -9.49 5.73 -12.32
N THR A 204 -8.84 4.93 -11.47
CA THR A 204 -8.39 5.37 -10.14
C THR A 204 -6.93 5.84 -10.12
N ARG A 205 -6.08 5.32 -11.00
CA ARG A 205 -4.61 5.50 -10.94
C ARG A 205 -4.15 6.96 -10.92
N ASP A 206 -4.87 7.86 -11.58
CA ASP A 206 -4.47 9.27 -11.68
C ASP A 206 -4.80 10.06 -10.40
N GLY A 207 -5.83 9.66 -9.65
CA GLY A 207 -6.25 10.32 -8.41
C GLY A 207 -5.70 9.70 -7.14
N LEU A 208 -5.25 8.44 -7.20
CA LEU A 208 -4.72 7.71 -6.04
C LEU A 208 -3.51 8.39 -5.37
N PRO A 209 -2.50 8.91 -6.09
CA PRO A 209 -1.31 9.50 -5.45
C PRO A 209 -1.64 10.57 -4.41
N ALA A 210 -2.44 11.58 -4.80
CA ALA A 210 -2.82 12.68 -3.91
C ALA A 210 -3.62 12.20 -2.68
N SER A 211 -4.54 11.25 -2.88
CA SER A 211 -5.33 10.65 -1.79
C SER A 211 -4.44 9.89 -0.78
N ILE A 212 -3.50 9.09 -1.29
CA ILE A 212 -2.54 8.31 -0.51
C ILE A 212 -1.62 9.22 0.29
N VAL A 213 -1.05 10.24 -0.34
CA VAL A 213 -0.18 11.24 0.31
C VAL A 213 -0.93 11.93 1.45
N ALA A 214 -2.19 12.32 1.25
CA ALA A 214 -2.99 12.96 2.28
C ALA A 214 -3.23 12.05 3.50
N ARG A 215 -3.50 10.75 3.29
CA ARG A 215 -3.66 9.76 4.36
C ARG A 215 -2.38 9.55 5.14
N LEU A 216 -1.26 9.34 4.46
CA LEU A 216 0.05 9.14 5.10
C LEU A 216 0.49 10.34 5.92
N ARG A 217 0.36 11.56 5.37
CA ARG A 217 0.71 12.78 6.10
C ARG A 217 -0.15 13.00 7.33
N ARG A 218 -1.41 12.57 7.31
CA ARG A 218 -2.27 12.60 8.50
C ARG A 218 -1.75 11.62 9.56
N SER A 219 -1.48 10.39 9.14
CA SER A 219 -0.96 9.35 10.01
C SER A 219 0.35 9.75 10.70
N LEU A 220 1.29 10.36 9.97
CA LEU A 220 2.56 10.85 10.53
C LEU A 220 2.37 11.96 11.57
N ARG A 221 1.43 12.88 11.37
CA ARG A 221 1.11 13.92 12.38
C ARG A 221 0.52 13.31 13.65
N ASP A 222 -0.30 12.26 13.49
CA ASP A 222 -0.89 11.56 14.63
C ASP A 222 0.18 10.73 15.38
N GLU A 223 1.23 10.25 14.69
CA GLU A 223 2.40 9.59 15.28
C GLU A 223 3.25 10.55 16.13
N GLU A 224 3.52 11.76 15.62
CA GLU A 224 4.30 12.79 16.34
C GLU A 224 3.58 13.33 17.59
N ALA A 225 2.25 13.26 17.61
CA ALA A 225 1.43 13.77 18.72
C ALA A 225 1.19 12.75 19.85
N ALA A 226 1.61 11.49 19.67
CA ALA A 226 1.37 10.37 20.59
C ALA A 226 2.58 10.07 21.49
#